data_AF-A0A1Y3A212-F1
#
_entry.id   AF-A0A1Y3A212-F1
#
_cell.length_a   1.000
_cell.length_b   1.000
_cell.length_c   1.000
_cell.angle_alpha   90.00
_cell.angle_beta   90.00
_cell.angle_gamma   90.00
#
_symmetry.space_group_name_H-M   'P 1'
#
loop_
_entity.id
_entity.type
_entity.pdbx_description
1 polymer ?
#
loop_
_entity_poly.entity_id
_entity_poly.type
_entity_poly.pdbx_seq_one_letter_code
_entity_poly.pdbx_strand_id
1 'polypeptide(L)'
;MKIKPQDNLDKILELNNLATTALANDDHASALHYSTRALKIAQDSGDKVGECAVLLNRGHIMLNYVTHEECVLIWLQAYRIAKQIGFTPVLEALEEMSIQLRGEGLEFWETLSLVTPKHSDD
;
A
#
# COMPACT_ATOMS: atom_id res chain seq x y z
N MET A 1 -13.63 -9.40 -22.09
CA MET A 1 -13.78 -10.57 -21.20
C MET A 1 -13.77 -10.03 -19.78
N LYS A 2 -14.94 -9.95 -19.11
CA LYS A 2 -15.04 -9.40 -17.76
C LYS A 2 -14.54 -10.47 -16.78
N ILE A 3 -13.36 -10.26 -16.23
CA ILE A 3 -12.78 -11.11 -15.19
C ILE A 3 -13.69 -11.00 -13.95
N LYS A 4 -14.02 -12.12 -13.30
CA LYS A 4 -14.95 -12.10 -12.16
C LYS A 4 -14.27 -11.43 -10.95
N PRO A 5 -15.03 -10.80 -10.03
CA PRO A 5 -14.44 -10.15 -8.85
C PRO A 5 -13.51 -11.05 -8.02
N GLN A 6 -13.80 -12.36 -7.93
CA GLN A 6 -12.94 -13.34 -7.24
C GLN A 6 -11.61 -13.60 -7.95
N ASP A 7 -11.60 -13.69 -9.29
CA ASP A 7 -10.39 -13.94 -10.08
C ASP A 7 -9.39 -12.76 -9.97
N ASN A 8 -9.88 -11.54 -9.70
CA ASN A 8 -9.03 -10.38 -9.49
C ASN A 8 -8.32 -10.43 -8.13
N LEU A 9 -8.98 -10.94 -7.09
CA LEU A 9 -8.45 -10.97 -5.73
C LEU A 9 -7.28 -11.98 -5.62
N ASP A 10 -7.46 -13.17 -6.18
CA ASP A 10 -6.39 -14.18 -6.26
C ASP A 10 -5.18 -13.65 -7.04
N LYS A 11 -5.42 -12.90 -8.11
CA LYS A 11 -4.37 -12.32 -8.94
C LYS A 11 -3.63 -11.16 -8.27
N ILE A 12 -4.34 -10.33 -7.50
CA ILE A 12 -3.71 -9.28 -6.68
C ILE A 12 -2.80 -9.93 -5.65
N LEU A 13 -3.27 -10.97 -4.96
CA LEU A 13 -2.48 -11.69 -3.96
C LEU A 13 -1.24 -12.36 -4.57
N GLU A 14 -1.41 -13.03 -5.72
CA GLU A 14 -0.29 -13.65 -6.45
C GLU A 14 0.78 -12.62 -6.83
N LEU A 15 0.38 -11.50 -7.43
CA LEU A 15 1.30 -10.43 -7.81
C LEU A 15 1.97 -9.80 -6.59
N ASN A 16 1.26 -9.69 -5.46
CA ASN A 16 1.80 -9.17 -4.23
C ASN A 16 2.88 -10.11 -3.65
N ASN A 17 2.63 -11.42 -3.66
CA ASN A 17 3.62 -12.41 -3.24
C ASN A 17 4.87 -12.42 -4.14
N LEU A 18 4.69 -12.26 -5.45
CA LEU A 18 5.80 -12.11 -6.40
C LEU A 18 6.59 -10.84 -6.12
N ALA A 19 5.93 -9.73 -5.78
CA ALA A 19 6.60 -8.49 -5.41
C ALA A 19 7.45 -8.66 -4.14
N THR A 20 6.91 -9.30 -3.11
CA THR A 20 7.64 -9.60 -1.87
C THR A 20 8.82 -10.54 -2.11
N THR A 21 8.63 -11.58 -2.93
CA THR A 21 9.71 -12.52 -3.28
C THR A 21 10.81 -11.83 -4.07
N ALA A 22 10.46 -10.97 -5.04
CA ALA A 22 11.42 -10.19 -5.80
C ALA A 22 12.21 -9.23 -4.88
N LEU A 23 11.53 -8.58 -3.93
CA LEU A 23 12.17 -7.74 -2.92
C LEU A 23 13.16 -8.53 -2.05
N ALA A 24 12.80 -9.74 -1.62
CA ALA A 24 13.68 -10.62 -0.84
C ALA A 24 14.92 -11.08 -1.63
N ASN A 25 14.84 -11.07 -2.97
CA ASN A 25 15.94 -11.38 -3.88
C ASN A 25 16.73 -10.13 -4.33
N ASP A 26 16.48 -8.96 -3.72
CA ASP A 26 17.08 -7.67 -4.13
C ASP A 26 16.72 -7.25 -5.58
N ASP A 27 15.71 -7.89 -6.18
CA ASP A 27 15.17 -7.53 -7.51
C ASP A 27 14.05 -6.50 -7.37
N HIS A 28 14.46 -5.27 -7.12
CA HIS A 28 13.55 -4.16 -6.89
C HIS A 28 12.78 -3.74 -8.15
N ALA A 29 13.35 -3.94 -9.34
CA ALA A 29 12.69 -3.64 -10.60
C ALA A 29 11.47 -4.55 -10.79
N SER A 30 11.63 -5.85 -10.57
CA SER A 30 10.52 -6.81 -10.60
C SER A 30 9.52 -6.56 -9.47
N ALA A 31 9.99 -6.25 -8.26
CA ALA A 31 9.11 -5.92 -7.13
C ALA A 31 8.20 -4.72 -7.43
N LEU A 32 8.78 -3.66 -8.02
CA LEU A 32 8.03 -2.49 -8.45
C LEU A 32 7.08 -2.83 -9.60
N HIS A 33 7.51 -3.64 -10.57
CA HIS A 33 6.68 -4.06 -11.68
C HIS A 33 5.42 -4.82 -11.20
N TYR A 34 5.60 -5.83 -10.35
CA TYR A 34 4.50 -6.64 -9.84
C TYR A 34 3.55 -5.85 -8.94
N SER A 35 4.08 -5.04 -8.01
CA SER A 35 3.26 -4.18 -7.15
C SER A 35 2.46 -3.14 -7.96
N THR A 36 3.02 -2.57 -9.02
CA THR A 36 2.30 -1.63 -9.91
C THR A 36 1.13 -2.31 -10.61
N ARG A 37 1.33 -3.54 -11.11
CA ARG A 37 0.26 -4.30 -11.77
C ARG A 37 -0.84 -4.71 -10.78
N ALA A 38 -0.47 -5.14 -9.57
CA ALA A 38 -1.42 -5.48 -8.53
C ALA A 38 -2.29 -4.26 -8.15
N LEU A 39 -1.65 -3.09 -7.98
CA LEU A 39 -2.33 -1.84 -7.65
C LEU A 39 -3.34 -1.46 -8.74
N LYS A 40 -2.93 -1.55 -10.01
CA LYS A 40 -3.81 -1.24 -11.14
C LYS A 40 -5.04 -2.14 -11.19
N ILE A 41 -4.87 -3.44 -10.95
CA ILE A 41 -5.99 -4.39 -10.91
C ILE A 41 -6.92 -4.10 -9.72
N ALA A 42 -6.37 -3.80 -8.54
CA ALA A 42 -7.16 -3.45 -7.36
C ALA A 42 -8.00 -2.18 -7.60
N GLN A 43 -7.40 -1.15 -8.19
CA GLN A 43 -8.09 0.10 -8.54
C GLN A 43 -9.16 -0.13 -9.61
N ASP A 44 -8.85 -0.85 -10.69
CA ASP A 44 -9.78 -1.09 -11.80
C ASP A 44 -10.96 -1.98 -11.39
N SER A 45 -10.76 -2.84 -10.37
CA SER A 45 -11.80 -3.71 -9.82
C SER A 45 -12.58 -3.09 -8.64
N GLY A 46 -12.10 -1.98 -8.08
CA GLY A 46 -12.65 -1.38 -6.87
C GLY A 46 -12.35 -2.15 -5.58
N ASP A 47 -11.39 -3.08 -5.60
CA ASP A 47 -10.97 -3.84 -4.42
C ASP A 47 -10.10 -2.99 -3.50
N LYS A 48 -10.76 -2.37 -2.51
CA LYS A 48 -10.10 -1.53 -1.50
C LYS A 48 -9.22 -2.31 -0.52
N VAL A 49 -9.51 -3.58 -0.28
CA VAL A 49 -8.67 -4.43 0.58
C VAL A 49 -7.36 -4.71 -0.14
N GLY A 50 -7.44 -5.16 -1.39
CA GLY A 50 -6.27 -5.37 -2.25
C GLY A 50 -5.46 -4.09 -2.46
N GLU A 51 -6.13 -2.95 -2.67
CA GLU A 51 -5.48 -1.66 -2.91
C GLU A 51 -4.62 -1.23 -1.70
N CYS A 52 -5.17 -1.25 -0.49
CA CYS A 52 -4.41 -0.85 0.70
C CYS A 52 -3.26 -1.81 1.03
N ALA A 53 -3.45 -3.13 0.84
CA ALA A 53 -2.39 -4.12 1.06
C ALA A 53 -1.22 -3.95 0.07
N VAL A 54 -1.53 -3.68 -1.21
CA VAL A 54 -0.50 -3.43 -2.22
C VAL A 54 0.24 -2.11 -1.95
N LEU A 55 -0.46 -1.05 -1.55
CA LEU A 55 0.17 0.22 -1.20
C LEU A 55 1.12 0.08 0.00
N LEU A 56 0.73 -0.66 1.03
CA LEU A 56 1.60 -0.95 2.18
C LEU A 56 2.93 -1.59 1.74
N ASN A 57 2.84 -2.64 0.91
CA ASN A 57 4.01 -3.35 0.40
C ASN A 57 4.85 -2.48 -0.55
N ARG A 58 4.20 -1.66 -1.36
CA ARG A 58 4.89 -0.71 -2.25
C ARG A 58 5.71 0.31 -1.45
N GLY A 59 5.19 0.80 -0.32
CA GLY A 59 5.96 1.69 0.55
C GLY A 59 7.24 1.02 1.08
N HIS A 60 7.17 -0.26 1.48
CA HIS A 60 8.36 -1.02 1.87
C HIS A 60 9.38 -1.18 0.73
N ILE A 61 8.91 -1.49 -0.48
CA ILE A 61 9.78 -1.61 -1.66
C ILE A 61 10.49 -0.28 -1.95
N MET A 62 9.76 0.83 -1.84
CA MET A 62 10.22 2.16 -2.20
C MET A 62 11.09 2.81 -1.12
N LEU A 63 11.10 2.31 0.12
CA LEU A 63 11.81 2.92 1.26
C LEU A 63 13.30 3.22 0.99
N ASN A 64 13.97 2.41 0.16
CA ASN A 64 15.38 2.59 -0.21
C ASN A 64 15.60 3.42 -1.50
N TYR A 65 14.52 3.80 -2.19
CA TYR A 65 14.56 4.41 -3.53
C TYR A 65 14.00 5.82 -3.58
N VAL A 66 13.11 6.16 -2.66
CA VAL A 66 12.52 7.49 -2.56
C VAL A 66 12.88 8.14 -1.25
N THR A 67 12.58 9.43 -1.17
CA THR A 67 12.71 10.13 0.10
C THR A 67 11.79 9.52 1.14
N HIS A 68 12.18 9.64 2.40
CA HIS A 68 11.38 9.20 3.53
C HIS A 68 9.95 9.76 3.49
N GLU A 69 9.81 11.03 3.09
CA GLU A 69 8.53 11.72 2.94
C GLU A 69 7.64 11.08 1.85
N GLU A 70 8.19 10.78 0.68
CA GLU A 70 7.45 10.11 -0.40
C GLU A 70 6.98 8.71 0.01
N CYS A 71 7.80 7.97 0.75
CA CYS A 71 7.40 6.67 1.29
C CYS A 71 6.23 6.79 2.28
N VAL A 72 6.30 7.77 3.19
CA VAL A 72 5.22 8.08 4.15
C VAL A 72 3.94 8.44 3.41
N LEU A 73 3.99 9.15 2.28
CA LEU A 73 2.80 9.45 1.47
C LEU A 73 2.15 8.19 0.89
N ILE A 74 2.94 7.21 0.44
CA ILE A 74 2.42 5.93 -0.06
C ILE A 74 1.71 5.17 1.07
N TRP A 75 2.34 5.09 2.25
CA TRP A 75 1.72 4.47 3.43
C TRP A 75 0.50 5.23 3.94
N LEU A 76 0.49 6.56 3.83
CA LEU A 76 -0.66 7.38 4.19
C LEU A 76 -1.87 7.12 3.27
N GLN A 77 -1.63 6.81 1.99
CA GLN A 77 -2.71 6.36 1.10
C GLN A 77 -3.28 5.01 1.55
N ALA A 78 -2.41 4.05 1.92
CA ALA A 78 -2.84 2.77 2.48
C ALA A 78 -3.67 2.96 3.77
N TYR A 79 -3.20 3.82 4.68
CA TYR A 79 -3.90 4.18 5.93
C TYR A 79 -5.32 4.67 5.67
N ARG A 80 -5.47 5.64 4.76
CA ARG A 80 -6.76 6.26 4.45
C ARG A 80 -7.78 5.25 3.95
N ILE A 81 -7.35 4.37 3.06
CA ILE A 81 -8.22 3.32 2.52
C ILE A 81 -8.55 2.33 3.63
N ALA A 82 -7.55 1.82 4.35
CA ALA A 82 -7.73 0.85 5.43
C ALA A 82 -8.66 1.39 6.53
N LYS A 83 -8.52 2.66 6.92
CA LYS A 83 -9.42 3.35 7.84
C LYS A 83 -10.84 3.45 7.29
N GLN A 84 -11.00 3.82 6.02
CA GLN A 84 -12.31 3.95 5.38
C GLN A 84 -13.08 2.62 5.35
N ILE A 85 -12.39 1.50 5.14
CA ILE A 85 -13.02 0.17 5.07
C ILE A 85 -12.96 -0.61 6.40
N GLY A 86 -12.28 -0.09 7.42
CA GLY A 86 -12.08 -0.77 8.70
C GLY A 86 -11.17 -2.00 8.61
N PHE A 87 -10.15 -1.99 7.73
CA PHE A 87 -9.26 -3.13 7.54
C PHE A 87 -8.10 -3.13 8.53
N THR A 88 -8.30 -3.84 9.64
CA THR A 88 -7.39 -3.90 10.79
C THR A 88 -5.96 -4.34 10.45
N PRO A 89 -5.68 -5.36 9.61
CA PRO A 89 -4.31 -5.82 9.40
C PRO A 89 -3.36 -4.76 8.86
N VAL A 90 -3.85 -3.89 7.97
CA VAL A 90 -3.03 -2.77 7.45
C VAL A 90 -2.91 -1.66 8.48
N LEU A 91 -3.94 -1.41 9.29
CA LEU A 91 -3.87 -0.43 10.38
C LEU A 91 -2.83 -0.85 11.43
N GLU A 92 -2.84 -2.10 11.87
CA GLU A 92 -1.85 -2.64 12.83
C GLU A 92 -0.42 -2.52 12.27
N ALA A 93 -0.21 -2.93 11.01
CA ALA A 93 1.10 -2.81 10.38
C ALA A 93 1.60 -1.36 10.30
N LEU A 94 0.69 -0.42 10.01
CA LEU A 94 1.01 1.02 9.97
C LEU A 94 1.23 1.58 11.37
N GLU A 95 0.49 1.12 12.37
CA GLU A 95 0.71 1.49 13.77
C GLU A 95 2.13 1.12 14.22
N GLU A 96 2.56 -0.10 13.96
CA GLU A 96 3.94 -0.53 14.21
C GLU A 96 4.96 0.31 13.46
N MET A 97 4.67 0.64 12.19
CA MET A 97 5.54 1.49 11.37
C MET A 97 5.68 2.89 11.96
N SER A 98 4.59 3.48 12.46
CA SER A 98 4.62 4.82 13.05
C SER A 98 5.65 4.93 14.18
N ILE A 99 5.79 3.88 15.00
CA ILE A 99 6.74 3.84 16.12
C ILE A 99 8.18 3.91 15.61
N GLN A 100 8.47 3.25 14.49
CA GLN A 100 9.79 3.32 13.82
C GLN A 100 10.08 4.73 13.30
N LEU A 101 9.03 5.45 12.89
CA LEU A 101 9.07 6.84 12.45
C LEU A 101 9.06 7.85 13.61
N ARG A 102 9.11 7.38 14.87
CA ARG A 102 8.93 8.19 16.10
C ARG A 102 7.54 8.86 16.20
N GLY A 103 6.55 8.32 15.53
CA GLY A 103 5.14 8.68 15.64
C GLY A 103 4.42 7.95 16.78
N GLU A 104 3.22 8.43 17.10
CA GLU A 104 2.37 7.95 18.21
C GLU A 104 1.24 7.05 17.68
N GLY A 105 1.59 5.89 17.10
CA GLY A 105 0.61 4.91 16.65
C GLY A 105 -0.25 5.39 15.48
N LEU A 106 -1.55 5.05 15.50
CA LEU A 106 -2.50 5.50 14.47
C LEU A 106 -2.76 7.01 14.50
N GLU A 107 -2.54 7.70 15.62
CA GLU A 107 -2.73 9.15 15.73
C GLU A 107 -1.75 9.93 14.85
N PHE A 108 -0.54 9.42 14.67
CA PHE A 108 0.44 9.95 13.73
C PHE A 108 -0.13 9.98 12.30
N TRP A 109 -0.67 8.85 11.84
CA TRP A 109 -1.27 8.73 10.51
C TRP A 109 -2.55 9.54 10.36
N GLU A 110 -3.34 9.65 11.43
CA GLU A 110 -4.52 10.51 11.45
C GLU A 110 -4.15 11.97 11.25
N THR A 111 -3.19 12.45 12.04
CA THR A 111 -2.70 13.83 11.97
C THR A 111 -2.15 14.13 10.58
N LEU A 112 -1.29 13.25 10.05
CA LEU A 112 -0.78 13.35 8.69
C LEU A 112 -1.91 13.37 7.66
N SER A 113 -2.93 12.53 7.85
CA SER A 113 -4.06 12.46 6.92
C SER A 113 -4.87 13.77 6.89
N LEU A 114 -4.92 14.50 8.00
CA LEU A 114 -5.61 15.80 8.12
C LEU A 114 -4.80 16.95 7.51
N VAL A 115 -3.47 16.97 7.71
CA VAL A 115 -2.61 18.07 7.24
C VAL A 115 -2.18 17.92 5.78
N THR A 116 -2.07 16.69 5.28
CA THR A 116 -1.75 16.42 3.89
C THR A 116 -3.07 16.28 3.14
N PRO A 117 -3.53 17.23 2.31
CA PRO A 117 -4.72 16.98 1.49
C PRO A 117 -4.48 15.74 0.60
N LYS A 118 -5.55 14.99 0.29
CA LYS A 118 -5.47 14.04 -0.84
C LYS A 118 -4.96 14.86 -2.02
N HIS A 119 -3.85 14.47 -2.66
CA HIS A 119 -3.56 14.98 -3.98
C HIS A 119 -4.81 14.65 -4.80
N SER A 120 -5.65 15.65 -4.99
CA SER A 120 -6.71 15.62 -5.98
C SER A 120 -5.99 15.39 -7.28
N ASP A 121 -6.22 14.22 -7.88
CA ASP A 121 -6.02 14.03 -9.30
C ASP A 121 -6.78 15.18 -10.00
N ASP A 122 -6.05 16.22 -10.41
CA ASP A 122 -6.45 17.11 -11.50
C ASP A 122 -6.28 16.36 -12.83
#